data_AF-A0A6I1NUA2-F1
#
_entry.id   AF-A0A6I1NUA2-F1
#
_cell.length_a   1.000
_cell.length_b   1.000
_cell.length_c   1.000
_cell.angle_alpha   90.00
_cell.angle_beta   90.00
_cell.angle_gamma   90.00
#
_symmetry.space_group_name_H-M   'P 1'
#
loop_
_entity.id
_entity.type
_entity.pdbx_description
1 polymer ?
#
loop_
_entity_poly.entity_id
_entity_poly.type
_entity_poly.pdbx_seq_one_letter_code
_entity_poly.pdbx_strand_id
1 'polypeptide(L)'
;MRNHAPLKRNYKNPLKKALSESALDKGYKLAQTFALIVIPLIIAVAGWSAQRSISETGIRKDYVQMALKILQEPRTGGDDDIRKWAVEIIDVSAPIHFTSKAGDQLSAPAFRMLNSNKLLTPALEKRDKCPTVEITNLSEKDQEKLNTLQSLCERNYHDIFLIQEWNNLFTKNTQKQ
;
A
#
# COMPACT_ATOMS: atom_id res chain seq x y z
N MET A 1 -76.58 -68.24 -3.27
CA MET A 1 -75.52 -68.14 -4.30
C MET A 1 -74.61 -66.99 -3.95
N ARG A 2 -73.37 -67.24 -3.51
CA ARG A 2 -72.37 -66.20 -3.20
C ARG A 2 -71.20 -66.36 -4.17
N ASN A 3 -71.07 -65.40 -5.09
CA ASN A 3 -69.99 -65.32 -6.06
C ASN A 3 -68.71 -64.83 -5.35
N HIS A 4 -67.70 -65.69 -5.24
CA HIS A 4 -66.37 -65.30 -4.79
C HIS A 4 -65.52 -64.92 -6.01
N ALA A 5 -65.18 -63.63 -6.12
CA ALA A 5 -64.25 -63.13 -7.11
C ALA A 5 -62.79 -63.48 -6.72
N PRO A 6 -61.94 -63.90 -7.66
CA PRO A 6 -60.54 -64.22 -7.38
C PRO A 6 -59.68 -62.94 -7.24
N LEU A 7 -59.01 -62.82 -6.09
CA LEU A 7 -58.00 -61.79 -5.83
C LEU A 7 -56.74 -62.05 -6.66
N LYS A 8 -56.53 -61.26 -7.72
CA LYS A 8 -55.26 -61.23 -8.46
C LYS A 8 -54.17 -60.58 -7.60
N ARG A 9 -53.36 -61.39 -6.92
CA ARG A 9 -52.15 -60.90 -6.23
C ARG A 9 -51.06 -60.58 -7.27
N ASN A 10 -50.74 -59.30 -7.39
CA ASN A 10 -49.66 -58.79 -8.23
C ASN A 10 -48.32 -59.06 -7.54
N TYR A 11 -47.73 -60.23 -7.82
CA TYR A 11 -46.46 -60.67 -7.24
C TYR A 11 -45.30 -59.95 -7.94
N LYS A 12 -45.00 -58.71 -7.51
CA LYS A 12 -43.73 -58.07 -7.89
C LYS A 12 -42.59 -58.92 -7.34
N ASN A 13 -41.77 -59.46 -8.25
CA ASN A 13 -40.68 -60.38 -7.92
C ASN A 13 -39.73 -59.81 -6.85
N PRO A 14 -39.66 -60.40 -5.65
CA PRO A 14 -38.85 -59.89 -4.53
C PRO A 14 -37.35 -59.88 -4.84
N LEU A 15 -36.90 -60.76 -5.76
CA LEU A 15 -35.52 -60.85 -6.21
C LEU A 15 -35.03 -59.57 -6.92
N LYS A 16 -35.90 -58.94 -7.73
CA LYS A 16 -35.55 -57.69 -8.42
C LYS A 16 -35.41 -56.53 -7.44
N LYS A 17 -36.22 -56.51 -6.38
CA LYS A 17 -36.18 -55.48 -5.35
C LYS A 17 -34.88 -55.55 -4.55
N ALA A 18 -34.50 -56.74 -4.09
CA ALA A 18 -33.26 -56.96 -3.33
C ALA A 18 -31.99 -56.63 -4.14
N LEU A 19 -31.96 -56.99 -5.44
CA LEU A 19 -30.85 -56.63 -6.33
C LEU A 19 -30.78 -55.12 -6.58
N SER A 20 -31.92 -54.44 -6.74
CA SER A 20 -31.94 -52.99 -6.94
C SER A 20 -31.50 -52.22 -5.70
N GLU A 21 -31.89 -52.66 -4.50
CA GLU A 21 -31.48 -52.04 -3.24
C GLU A 21 -29.96 -52.17 -3.03
N SER A 22 -29.37 -53.34 -3.33
CA SER A 22 -27.91 -53.53 -3.21
C SER A 22 -27.11 -52.69 -4.21
N ALA A 23 -27.60 -52.52 -5.45
CA ALA A 23 -26.96 -51.66 -6.44
C ALA A 23 -27.06 -50.16 -6.07
N LEU A 24 -28.21 -49.75 -5.53
CA LEU A 24 -28.42 -48.38 -5.04
C LEU A 24 -27.46 -48.06 -3.88
N ASP A 25 -27.33 -48.98 -2.92
CA ASP A 25 -26.48 -48.79 -1.75
C ASP A 25 -24.99 -48.70 -2.11
N LYS A 26 -24.53 -49.48 -3.10
CA LYS A 26 -23.16 -49.38 -3.61
C LYS A 26 -22.90 -48.05 -4.31
N GLY A 27 -23.86 -47.58 -5.12
CA GLY A 27 -23.80 -46.26 -5.75
C GLY A 27 -23.78 -45.14 -4.71
N TYR A 28 -24.62 -45.23 -3.68
CA TYR A 28 -24.69 -44.26 -2.60
C TYR A 28 -23.37 -44.16 -1.82
N LYS A 29 -22.77 -45.30 -1.46
CA LYS A 29 -21.48 -45.31 -0.74
C LYS A 29 -20.35 -44.71 -1.56
N LEU A 30 -20.28 -45.01 -2.87
CA LEU A 30 -19.30 -44.39 -3.78
C LEU A 30 -19.51 -42.88 -3.91
N ALA A 31 -20.76 -42.44 -4.05
CA ALA A 31 -21.10 -41.03 -4.10
C ALA A 31 -20.72 -40.30 -2.81
N GLN A 32 -20.92 -40.93 -1.65
CA GLN A 32 -20.56 -40.37 -0.35
C GLN A 32 -19.03 -40.21 -0.19
N THR A 33 -18.24 -41.22 -0.56
CA THR A 33 -16.78 -41.12 -0.53
C THR A 33 -16.27 -40.05 -1.51
N PHE A 34 -16.87 -39.98 -2.69
CA PHE A 34 -16.49 -38.97 -3.69
C PHE A 34 -16.80 -37.55 -3.18
N ALA A 35 -17.97 -37.34 -2.56
CA ALA A 35 -18.33 -36.06 -1.95
C ALA A 35 -17.35 -35.63 -0.85
N LEU A 36 -16.90 -36.58 -0.02
CA LEU A 36 -15.92 -36.32 1.05
C LEU A 36 -14.59 -35.76 0.50
N ILE A 37 -14.19 -36.16 -0.70
CA ILE A 37 -12.93 -35.73 -1.34
C ILE A 37 -13.14 -34.45 -2.17
N VAL A 38 -14.28 -34.33 -2.86
CA VAL A 38 -14.54 -33.21 -3.77
C VAL A 38 -14.74 -31.89 -3.02
N ILE A 39 -15.45 -31.90 -1.89
CA ILE A 39 -15.69 -30.68 -1.11
C ILE A 39 -14.38 -29.98 -0.70
N PRO A 40 -13.40 -30.64 -0.05
CA PRO A 40 -12.15 -29.97 0.31
C PRO A 40 -11.33 -29.56 -0.92
N LEU A 41 -11.42 -30.30 -2.04
CA LEU A 41 -10.74 -29.93 -3.27
C LEU A 41 -11.26 -28.60 -3.83
N ILE A 42 -12.58 -28.41 -3.85
CA ILE A 42 -13.21 -27.16 -4.31
C ILE A 42 -12.80 -26.00 -3.39
N ILE A 43 -12.84 -26.20 -2.08
CA ILE A 43 -12.43 -25.18 -1.10
C ILE A 43 -10.96 -24.81 -1.29
N ALA A 44 -10.08 -25.80 -1.53
CA ALA A 44 -8.66 -25.55 -1.78
C ALA A 44 -8.43 -24.71 -3.03
N VAL A 45 -9.12 -25.01 -4.14
CA VAL A 45 -9.00 -24.25 -5.39
C VAL A 45 -9.54 -22.82 -5.23
N ALA A 46 -10.72 -22.66 -4.61
CA ALA A 46 -11.29 -21.35 -4.34
C ALA A 46 -10.41 -20.52 -3.40
N GLY A 47 -9.88 -21.15 -2.34
CA GLY A 47 -8.98 -20.55 -1.39
C GLY A 47 -7.67 -20.09 -2.03
N TRP A 48 -7.06 -20.93 -2.89
CA TRP A 48 -5.85 -20.55 -3.62
C TRP A 48 -6.09 -19.34 -4.53
N SER A 49 -7.19 -19.33 -5.28
CA SER A 49 -7.50 -18.20 -6.16
C SER A 49 -7.64 -16.88 -5.38
N ALA A 50 -8.33 -16.91 -4.24
CA ALA A 50 -8.51 -15.73 -3.40
C ALA A 50 -7.18 -15.27 -2.77
N GLN A 51 -6.40 -16.22 -2.23
CA GLN A 51 -5.11 -15.93 -1.61
C GLN A 51 -4.11 -15.32 -2.59
N ARG A 52 -4.10 -15.78 -3.86
CA ARG A 52 -3.22 -15.23 -4.89
C ARG A 52 -3.48 -13.75 -5.14
N SER A 53 -4.74 -13.37 -5.29
CA SER A 53 -5.13 -11.96 -5.51
C SER A 53 -4.74 -11.06 -4.33
N ILE A 54 -4.95 -11.55 -3.10
CA ILE A 54 -4.60 -10.81 -1.88
C ILE A 54 -3.07 -10.66 -1.77
N SER A 55 -2.32 -11.72 -2.06
CA SER A 55 -0.85 -11.71 -2.01
C SER A 55 -0.26 -10.75 -3.05
N GLU A 56 -0.73 -10.79 -4.30
CA GLU A 56 -0.25 -9.89 -5.35
C GLU A 56 -0.54 -8.42 -5.01
N THR A 57 -1.72 -8.12 -4.44
CA THR A 57 -2.08 -6.75 -4.02
C THR A 57 -1.25 -6.29 -2.82
N GLY A 58 -0.99 -7.17 -1.85
CA GLY A 58 -0.15 -6.88 -0.69
C GLY A 58 1.28 -6.52 -1.11
N ILE A 59 1.88 -7.32 -1.99
CA ILE A 59 3.23 -7.09 -2.50
C ILE A 59 3.34 -5.74 -3.22
N ARG A 60 2.37 -5.41 -4.09
CA ARG A 60 2.34 -4.10 -4.78
C ARG A 60 2.28 -2.94 -3.80
N LYS A 61 1.45 -3.04 -2.76
CA LYS A 61 1.34 -2.02 -1.71
C LYS A 61 2.67 -1.82 -0.98
N ASP A 62 3.33 -2.91 -0.61
CA ASP A 62 4.61 -2.85 0.11
C ASP A 62 5.71 -2.20 -0.75
N TYR A 63 5.77 -2.52 -2.04
CA TYR A 63 6.67 -1.85 -2.99
C TYR A 63 6.41 -0.34 -3.11
N VAL A 64 5.14 0.06 -3.27
CA VAL A 64 4.77 1.48 -3.33
C VAL A 64 5.13 2.20 -2.03
N GLN A 65 4.87 1.58 -0.87
CA GLN A 65 5.21 2.17 0.43
C GLN A 65 6.73 2.33 0.61
N MET A 66 7.50 1.33 0.18
CA MET A 66 8.97 1.38 0.22
C MET A 66 9.53 2.49 -0.68
N ALA A 67 9.03 2.57 -1.91
CA ALA A 67 9.41 3.61 -2.86
C ALA A 67 9.05 5.02 -2.34
N LEU A 68 7.86 5.19 -1.77
CA LEU A 68 7.46 6.46 -1.14
C LEU A 68 8.39 6.85 0.01
N LYS A 69 8.80 5.89 0.83
CA LYS A 69 9.73 6.14 1.93
C LYS A 69 11.09 6.66 1.43
N ILE A 70 11.64 6.02 0.39
CA ILE A 70 12.88 6.46 -0.27
C ILE A 70 12.75 7.89 -0.82
N LEU A 71 11.62 8.20 -1.45
CA LEU A 71 11.39 9.53 -2.02
C LEU A 71 11.23 10.60 -0.93
N GLN A 72 10.64 10.26 0.22
CA GLN A 72 10.45 11.17 1.36
C GLN A 72 11.72 11.47 2.15
N GLU A 73 12.67 10.54 2.19
CA GLU A 73 13.95 10.75 2.86
C GLU A 73 14.72 11.92 2.19
N PRO A 74 15.55 12.67 2.91
CA PRO A 74 16.35 13.73 2.32
C PRO A 74 17.38 13.14 1.34
N ARG A 75 17.58 13.80 0.20
CA ARG A 75 18.54 13.34 -0.82
C ARG A 75 19.96 13.41 -0.27
N THR A 76 20.65 12.28 -0.25
CA THR A 76 22.08 12.19 0.04
C THR A 76 22.87 11.99 -1.26
N GLY A 77 24.17 12.29 -1.23
CA GLY A 77 25.02 12.12 -2.42
C GLY A 77 25.16 10.63 -2.76
N GLY A 78 24.56 10.21 -3.88
CA GLY A 78 24.56 8.81 -4.33
C GLY A 78 23.19 8.15 -4.49
N ASP A 79 22.09 8.82 -4.08
CA ASP A 79 20.74 8.23 -4.10
C ASP A 79 20.03 8.27 -5.46
N ASP A 80 20.69 8.77 -6.49
CA ASP A 80 20.07 9.10 -7.78
C ASP A 80 19.42 7.86 -8.43
N ASP A 81 20.12 6.73 -8.40
CA ASP A 81 19.64 5.46 -8.97
C ASP A 81 18.50 4.85 -8.14
N ILE A 82 18.59 4.90 -6.81
CA ILE A 82 17.57 4.36 -5.91
C ILE A 82 16.27 5.16 -6.02
N ARG A 83 16.36 6.49 -6.17
CA ARG A 83 15.19 7.35 -6.38
C ARG A 83 14.56 7.12 -7.75
N LYS A 84 15.37 6.92 -8.79
CA LYS A 84 14.88 6.55 -10.12
C LYS A 84 14.12 5.22 -10.07
N TRP A 85 14.69 4.21 -9.42
CA TRP A 85 14.01 2.93 -9.16
C TRP A 85 12.70 3.13 -8.39
N ALA A 86 12.68 3.97 -7.36
CA ALA A 86 11.47 4.25 -6.59
C ALA A 86 10.35 4.85 -7.46
N VAL A 87 10.69 5.78 -8.37
CA VAL A 87 9.71 6.33 -9.33
C VAL A 87 9.19 5.25 -10.27
N GLU A 88 10.07 4.43 -10.84
CA GLU A 88 9.68 3.34 -11.75
C GLU A 88 8.79 2.29 -11.05
N ILE A 89 9.10 1.92 -9.80
CA ILE A 89 8.30 0.97 -9.03
C ILE A 89 6.92 1.51 -8.74
N ILE A 90 6.79 2.79 -8.37
CA ILE A 90 5.48 3.40 -8.15
C ILE A 90 4.68 3.38 -9.46
N ASP A 91 5.29 3.70 -10.59
CA ASP A 91 4.60 3.70 -11.87
C ASP A 91 4.09 2.31 -12.28
N VAL A 92 4.89 1.26 -12.08
CA VAL A 92 4.50 -0.12 -12.44
C VAL A 92 3.52 -0.74 -11.43
N SER A 93 3.64 -0.37 -10.14
CA SER A 93 2.89 -1.03 -9.06
C SER A 93 1.59 -0.32 -8.69
N ALA A 94 1.47 0.99 -8.97
CA ALA A 94 0.28 1.75 -8.64
C ALA A 94 -0.87 1.45 -9.63
N PRO A 95 -2.12 1.36 -9.16
CA PRO A 95 -3.28 1.20 -10.04
C PRO A 95 -3.56 2.47 -10.88
N ILE A 96 -3.00 3.61 -10.47
CA ILE A 96 -3.08 4.89 -11.20
C ILE A 96 -1.64 5.34 -11.43
N HIS A 97 -1.21 5.32 -12.69
CA HIS A 97 0.12 5.77 -13.11
C HIS A 97 0.34 7.23 -12.75
N PHE A 98 1.52 7.55 -12.23
CA PHE A 98 1.91 8.93 -12.02
C PHE A 98 2.32 9.55 -13.35
N THR A 99 1.87 10.78 -13.59
CA THR A 99 2.41 11.55 -14.73
C THR A 99 3.91 11.76 -14.51
N SER A 100 4.71 11.72 -15.58
CA SER A 100 6.17 11.97 -15.52
C SER A 100 6.51 13.21 -14.68
N LYS A 101 5.69 14.27 -14.80
CA LYS A 101 5.85 15.52 -14.07
C LYS A 101 5.66 15.36 -12.55
N ALA A 102 4.76 14.50 -12.11
CA ALA A 102 4.55 14.20 -10.69
C ALA A 102 5.71 13.37 -10.11
N GLY A 103 6.26 12.43 -10.90
CA GLY A 103 7.47 11.69 -10.54
C GLY A 103 8.66 12.61 -10.33
N ASP A 104 8.88 13.54 -11.27
CA ASP A 104 9.94 14.55 -11.17
C ASP A 104 9.77 15.44 -9.93
N GLN A 105 8.53 15.84 -9.64
CA GLN A 105 8.20 16.64 -8.46
C GLN A 105 8.46 15.89 -7.15
N LEU A 106 8.11 14.61 -7.07
CA LEU A 106 8.36 13.77 -5.89
C LEU A 106 9.85 13.42 -5.73
N SER A 107 10.61 13.41 -6.82
CA SER A 107 12.07 13.24 -6.77
C SER A 107 12.81 14.50 -6.30
N ALA A 108 12.14 15.66 -6.35
CA ALA A 108 12.70 16.94 -5.92
C ALA A 108 12.61 17.07 -4.39
N PRO A 109 13.63 17.66 -3.73
CA PRO A 109 13.59 17.88 -2.29
C PRO A 109 12.42 18.78 -1.91
N ALA A 110 11.71 18.48 -0.81
CA ALA A 110 10.54 19.21 -0.33
C ALA A 110 10.77 20.73 -0.21
N PHE A 111 12.00 21.13 0.13
CA PHE A 111 12.43 22.53 0.19
C PHE A 111 12.29 23.29 -1.14
N ARG A 112 12.43 22.59 -2.28
CA ARG A 112 12.28 23.20 -3.60
C ARG A 112 10.84 23.58 -3.90
N MET A 113 9.87 22.83 -3.35
CA MET A 113 8.45 23.18 -3.45
C MET A 113 8.11 24.39 -2.58
N LEU A 114 8.67 24.45 -1.37
CA LEU A 114 8.42 25.54 -0.42
C LEU A 114 8.97 26.88 -0.94
N ASN A 115 10.17 26.88 -1.51
CA ASN A 115 10.77 28.10 -2.06
C ASN A 115 10.09 28.61 -3.34
N SER A 116 9.31 27.75 -4.01
CA SER A 116 8.54 28.12 -5.21
C SER A 116 7.13 28.66 -4.90
N ASN A 117 6.71 28.64 -3.63
CA ASN A 117 5.37 29.06 -3.24
C ASN A 117 5.28 30.58 -3.06
N LYS A 118 4.53 31.25 -3.95
CA LYS A 118 4.29 32.70 -3.90
C LYS A 118 3.77 33.21 -2.55
N LEU A 119 3.03 32.39 -1.80
CA LEU A 119 2.48 32.76 -0.49
C LEU A 119 3.56 32.85 0.59
N LEU A 120 4.64 32.07 0.46
CA LEU A 120 5.70 32.00 1.46
C LEU A 120 6.81 33.02 1.21
N THR A 121 7.00 33.46 -0.04
CA THR A 121 8.04 34.42 -0.45
C THR A 121 8.09 35.68 0.43
N PRO A 122 6.97 36.41 0.67
CA PRO A 122 7.01 37.65 1.46
C PRO A 122 7.41 37.40 2.92
N ALA A 123 7.08 36.23 3.46
CA ALA A 123 7.40 35.86 4.83
C ALA A 123 8.84 35.33 4.96
N LEU A 124 9.38 34.71 3.91
CA LEU A 124 10.79 34.34 3.77
C LEU A 124 11.71 35.56 3.63
N GLU A 125 11.28 36.58 2.90
CA GLU A 125 12.05 37.81 2.64
C GLU A 125 12.11 38.76 3.85
N LYS A 126 11.13 38.70 4.75
CA LYS A 126 11.01 39.65 5.88
C LYS A 126 11.95 39.35 7.06
N ARG A 127 12.55 38.17 7.12
CA ARG A 127 13.42 37.80 8.25
C ARG A 127 14.86 38.28 8.04
N ASP A 128 15.51 38.55 9.16
CA ASP A 128 16.91 38.94 9.18
C ASP A 128 17.79 37.77 8.72
N LYS A 129 18.70 38.05 7.78
CA LYS A 129 19.66 37.05 7.28
C LYS A 129 20.55 36.57 8.43
N CYS A 130 20.99 35.30 8.38
CA CYS A 130 22.02 34.83 9.30
C CYS A 130 23.20 35.82 9.26
N PRO A 131 23.67 36.34 10.41
CA PRO A 131 24.70 37.36 10.44
C PRO A 131 25.99 36.80 9.85
N THR A 132 26.57 37.50 8.88
CA THR A 132 27.87 37.13 8.32
C THR A 132 28.95 37.44 9.34
N VAL A 133 29.63 36.41 9.85
CA VAL A 133 30.73 36.59 10.79
C VAL A 133 32.01 36.75 9.96
N GLU A 134 32.68 37.91 10.04
CA GLU A 134 33.97 38.11 9.38
C GLU A 134 35.07 37.32 10.09
N ILE A 135 35.61 36.31 9.42
CA ILE A 135 36.61 35.38 9.96
C ILE A 135 38.01 35.92 9.65
N THR A 136 38.43 37.02 10.27
CA THR A 136 39.77 37.57 9.99
C THR A 136 40.88 36.99 10.87
N ASN A 137 40.59 36.24 11.94
CA ASN A 137 41.63 35.76 12.88
C ASN A 137 41.36 34.38 13.54
N LEU A 138 40.57 33.48 12.92
CA LEU A 138 40.31 32.16 13.51
C LEU A 138 41.22 31.05 13.00
N SER A 139 41.59 30.16 13.92
CA SER A 139 42.24 28.88 13.66
C SER A 139 41.43 28.03 12.68
N GLU A 140 42.11 27.29 11.81
CA GLU A 140 41.50 26.44 10.76
C GLU A 140 40.43 25.49 11.32
N LYS A 141 40.65 24.97 12.54
CA LYS A 141 39.70 24.09 13.25
C LYS A 141 38.41 24.80 13.68
N ASP A 142 38.47 26.10 13.96
CA ASP A 142 37.31 26.89 14.34
C ASP A 142 36.57 27.42 13.10
N GLN A 143 37.28 27.58 11.97
CA GLN A 143 36.65 27.87 10.67
C GLN A 143 35.72 26.74 10.22
N GLU A 144 36.13 25.47 10.38
CA GLU A 144 35.28 24.32 10.06
C GLU A 144 34.00 24.30 10.89
N LYS A 145 34.10 24.59 12.19
CA LYS A 145 32.94 24.68 13.08
C LYS A 145 32.04 25.86 12.73
N LEU A 146 32.62 27.01 12.37
CA LEU A 146 31.85 28.18 11.94
C LEU A 146 31.12 27.89 10.63
N ASN A 147 31.76 27.26 9.66
CA ASN A 147 31.11 26.86 8.40
C ASN A 147 29.96 25.88 8.67
N THR A 148 30.18 24.94 9.59
CA THR A 148 29.14 23.99 10.02
C THR A 148 27.97 24.71 10.69
N LEU A 149 28.25 25.61 11.64
CA LEU A 149 27.24 26.41 12.35
C LEU A 149 26.49 27.36 11.41
N GLN A 150 27.17 27.94 10.43
CA GLN A 150 26.57 28.81 9.44
C GLN A 150 25.63 28.00 8.53
N SER A 151 26.06 26.81 8.08
CA SER A 151 25.20 25.91 7.33
C SER A 151 24.00 25.41 8.15
N LEU A 152 24.16 25.21 9.46
CA LEU A 152 23.08 24.85 10.38
C LEU A 152 22.16 26.04 10.67
N CYS A 153 22.68 27.27 10.76
CA CYS A 153 21.88 28.49 10.88
C CYS A 153 20.98 28.63 9.66
N GLU A 154 21.53 28.47 8.45
CA GLU A 154 20.78 28.52 7.21
C GLU A 154 19.70 27.42 7.16
N ARG A 155 20.00 26.19 7.60
CA ARG A 155 19.00 25.11 7.71
C ARG A 155 17.91 25.40 8.75
N ASN A 156 18.30 25.73 9.98
CA ASN A 156 17.36 26.00 11.08
C ASN A 156 16.50 27.24 10.80
N TYR A 157 17.04 28.25 10.12
CA TYR A 157 16.31 29.42 9.67
C TYR A 157 15.11 29.02 8.80
N HIS A 158 15.32 28.10 7.86
CA HIS A 158 14.26 27.56 7.02
C HIS A 158 13.26 26.71 7.80
N ASP A 159 13.71 25.87 8.76
CA ASP A 159 12.80 24.99 9.51
C ASP A 159 11.90 25.75 10.49
N ILE A 160 12.46 26.70 11.25
CA ILE A 160 11.69 27.53 12.21
C ILE A 160 10.66 28.40 11.46
N PHE A 161 10.96 28.79 10.22
CA PHE A 161 10.01 29.51 9.37
C PHE A 161 8.77 28.68 9.08
N LEU A 162 8.95 27.43 8.67
CA LEU A 162 7.85 26.51 8.35
C LEU A 162 6.94 26.26 9.54
N ILE A 163 7.52 26.11 10.74
CA ILE A 163 6.76 25.87 11.97
C ILE A 163 5.92 27.10 12.36
N GLN A 164 6.47 28.31 12.25
CA GLN A 164 5.72 29.53 12.58
C GLN A 164 4.57 29.79 11.61
N GLU A 165 4.81 29.61 10.31
CA GLU A 165 3.76 29.80 9.32
C GLU A 165 2.65 28.75 9.46
N TRP A 166 3.02 27.51 9.75
CA TRP A 166 2.07 26.45 10.08
C TRP A 166 1.22 26.82 11.30
N ASN A 167 1.83 27.26 12.41
CA ASN A 167 1.09 27.69 13.60
C ASN A 167 0.13 28.87 13.32
N ASN A 168 0.54 29.83 12.49
CA ASN A 168 -0.30 30.97 12.10
C ASN A 168 -1.49 30.56 11.22
N LEU A 169 -1.31 29.59 10.32
CA LEU A 169 -2.39 29.06 9.50
C LEU A 169 -3.43 28.31 10.35
N PHE A 170 -2.98 27.51 11.33
CA PHE A 170 -3.89 26.76 12.19
C PHE A 170 -4.67 27.69 13.12
N THR A 171 -4.01 28.64 13.79
CA THR A 171 -4.68 29.58 14.71
C THR A 171 -5.68 30.50 14.01
N LYS A 172 -5.41 30.94 12.77
CA LYS A 172 -6.36 31.75 11.99
C LYS A 172 -7.62 30.99 11.58
N ASN A 173 -7.53 29.69 11.34
CA ASN A 173 -8.69 28.87 10.97
C ASN A 173 -9.58 28.54 12.17
N THR A 174 -9.01 28.42 13.38
CA THR A 174 -9.79 28.15 14.60
C THR A 174 -10.63 29.32 15.08
N GLN A 175 -10.29 30.57 14.71
CA GLN A 175 -11.07 31.77 15.09
C GLN A 175 -12.27 32.07 14.16
N LYS A 176 -12.45 31.28 13.09
CA LYS A 176 -13.56 31.44 12.14
C LYS A 176 -14.68 30.39 12.30
N GLN A 177 -14.62 29.57 13.35
CA GLN A 177 -15.70 28.68 13.80
C GLN A 177 -16.32 29.24 15.07
#